data_AF-A0A411YIC1-F1
#
_entry.id   AF-A0A411YIC1-F1
#
_cell.length_a   1.000
_cell.length_b   1.000
_cell.length_c   1.000
_cell.angle_alpha   90.00
_cell.angle_beta   90.00
_cell.angle_gamma   90.00
#
_symmetry.space_group_name_H-M   'P 1'
#
loop_
_entity.id
_entity.type
_entity.pdbx_description
1 polymer ?
#
loop_
_entity_poly.entity_id
_entity_poly.type
_entity_poly.pdbx_seq_one_letter_code
_entity_poly.pdbx_strand_id
1 'polypeptide(L)'
;MRGPRSYCGAAELAGCDQHTVKRYVQRRDAGLSPETGVVRASMIDGFRPKIAELVARSKGKIRADVVHDKLTAMGFAGTDRTTRRAVAAAKKACGSSIGRTPSPRADLRRP
;
A
#
# COMPACT_ATOMS: atom_id res chain seq x y z
N MET A 1 35.15 -2.37 22.02
CA MET A 1 33.97 -1.48 22.12
C MET A 1 32.80 -2.31 22.63
N ARG A 2 32.26 -1.97 23.81
CA ARG A 2 31.18 -2.74 24.46
C ARG A 2 29.85 -2.09 24.07
N GLY A 3 29.05 -2.78 23.25
CA GLY A 3 27.72 -2.29 22.86
C GLY A 3 26.78 -2.14 24.08
N PRO A 4 25.71 -1.32 23.96
CA PRO A 4 24.79 -1.04 25.06
C PRO A 4 24.18 -2.34 25.61
N ARG A 5 24.23 -2.51 26.94
CA ARG A 5 23.83 -3.72 27.66
C ARG A 5 22.31 -3.97 27.66
N SER A 6 21.52 -3.04 27.15
CA SER A 6 20.06 -3.12 27.06
C SER A 6 19.53 -2.27 25.91
N TYR A 7 18.40 -2.67 25.32
CA TYR A 7 17.74 -1.91 24.25
C TYR A 7 17.29 -0.52 24.69
N CYS A 8 16.99 -0.34 25.98
CA CYS A 8 16.59 0.94 26.56
C CYS A 8 17.76 1.95 26.55
N GLY A 9 18.96 1.55 26.98
CA GLY A 9 20.13 2.43 26.91
C GLY A 9 20.55 2.77 25.48
N ALA A 10 20.37 1.85 24.54
CA ALA A 10 20.58 2.13 23.11
C ALA A 10 19.54 3.11 22.54
N ALA A 11 18.30 3.03 23.01
CA ALA A 11 17.18 3.88 22.60
C ALA A 11 17.34 5.32 23.10
N GLU A 12 17.76 5.50 24.34
CA GLU A 12 18.09 6.81 24.92
C GLU A 12 19.22 7.50 24.14
N LEU A 13 20.29 6.78 23.81
CA LEU A 13 21.41 7.31 23.02
C LEU A 13 21.02 7.68 21.59
N ALA A 14 20.05 6.95 21.00
CA ALA A 14 19.55 7.19 19.65
C ALA A 14 18.35 8.15 19.59
N GLY A 15 17.82 8.59 20.73
CA GLY A 15 16.59 9.39 20.82
C GLY A 15 15.35 8.70 20.23
N CYS A 16 15.32 7.37 20.23
CA CYS A 16 14.25 6.55 19.65
C CYS A 16 13.53 5.73 20.71
N ASP A 17 12.39 5.11 20.38
CA ASP A 17 11.74 4.13 21.26
C ASP A 17 12.48 2.77 21.26
N GLN A 18 12.50 2.10 22.42
CA GLN A 18 13.19 0.82 22.61
C GLN A 18 12.66 -0.32 21.74
N HIS A 19 11.37 -0.32 21.38
CA HIS A 19 10.81 -1.31 20.45
C HIS A 19 11.30 -1.07 19.03
N THR A 20 11.60 0.18 18.66
CA THR A 20 12.22 0.51 17.37
C THR A 20 13.64 -0.02 17.31
N VAL A 21 14.44 0.21 18.36
CA VAL A 21 15.81 -0.31 18.45
C VAL A 21 15.81 -1.84 18.45
N LYS A 22 14.95 -2.48 19.25
CA LYS A 22 14.79 -3.94 19.27
C LYS A 22 14.44 -4.48 17.88
N ARG A 23 13.48 -3.86 17.19
CA ARG A 23 13.07 -4.26 15.82
C ARG A 23 14.20 -4.13 14.81
N TYR A 24 15.04 -3.09 14.92
CA TYR A 24 16.14 -2.83 14.00
C TYR A 24 17.32 -3.78 14.24
N VAL A 25 17.67 -4.04 15.50
CA VAL A 25 18.70 -5.03 15.87
C VAL A 25 18.27 -6.41 15.40
N GLN A 26 17.04 -6.85 15.70
CA GLN A 26 16.52 -8.15 15.23
C GLN A 26 16.54 -8.30 13.70
N ARG A 27 16.31 -7.21 12.96
CA ARG A 27 16.42 -7.23 11.50
C ARG A 27 17.86 -7.34 11.02
N ARG A 28 18.77 -6.56 11.62
CA ARG A 28 20.20 -6.67 11.30
C ARG A 28 20.77 -8.06 11.63
N ASP A 29 20.39 -8.64 12.76
CA ASP A 29 20.80 -9.99 13.15
C ASP A 29 20.28 -11.05 12.17
N ALA A 30 19.10 -10.83 11.59
CA ALA A 30 18.53 -11.66 10.53
C ALA A 30 19.09 -11.34 9.12
N GLY A 31 20.10 -10.47 9.00
CA GLY A 31 20.67 -10.04 7.72
C GLY A 31 19.73 -9.18 6.86
N LEU A 32 18.62 -8.69 7.44
CA LEU A 32 17.63 -7.86 6.77
C LEU A 32 17.94 -6.38 7.00
N SER A 33 17.97 -5.61 5.91
CA SER A 33 18.06 -4.16 5.96
C SER A 33 16.89 -3.55 6.75
N PRO A 34 17.15 -2.72 7.78
CA PRO A 34 16.10 -2.09 8.56
C PRO A 34 15.29 -1.06 7.76
N GLU A 35 15.87 -0.48 6.71
CA GLU A 35 15.20 0.41 5.75
C GLU A 35 14.16 -0.29 4.87
N THR A 36 14.28 -1.60 4.66
CA THR A 36 13.35 -2.36 3.85
C THR A 36 12.11 -2.68 4.67
N GLY A 37 11.12 -1.80 4.59
CA GLY A 37 9.79 -2.06 5.14
C GLY A 37 9.24 -3.38 4.59
N VAL A 38 8.78 -4.27 5.48
CA VAL A 38 8.12 -5.52 5.07
C VAL A 38 6.85 -5.16 4.31
N VAL A 39 6.86 -5.33 2.99
CA VAL A 39 5.66 -5.22 2.17
C VAL A 39 4.81 -6.44 2.45
N ARG A 40 3.75 -6.26 3.25
CA ARG A 40 2.78 -7.34 3.50
C ARG A 40 1.93 -7.53 2.26
N ALA A 41 1.78 -8.79 1.83
CA ALA A 41 0.84 -9.16 0.80
C ALA A 41 -0.58 -8.79 1.25
N SER A 42 -1.18 -7.83 0.54
CA SER A 42 -2.55 -7.42 0.72
C SER A 42 -3.45 -8.23 -0.20
N MET A 43 -4.72 -8.44 0.18
CA MET A 43 -5.72 -9.13 -0.65
C MET A 43 -5.83 -8.56 -2.08
N ILE A 44 -5.48 -7.28 -2.25
CA ILE A 44 -5.49 -6.62 -3.55
C ILE A 44 -4.32 -7.00 -4.46
N ASP A 45 -3.25 -7.59 -3.91
CA ASP A 45 -2.04 -7.89 -4.67
C ASP A 45 -2.30 -8.96 -5.74
N GLY A 46 -3.18 -9.93 -5.46
CA GLY A 46 -3.64 -10.90 -6.46
C GLY A 46 -4.42 -10.27 -7.63
N PHE A 47 -5.05 -9.13 -7.40
CA PHE A 47 -5.83 -8.41 -8.41
C PHE A 47 -5.05 -7.30 -9.13
N ARG A 48 -3.80 -7.01 -8.71
CA ARG A 48 -2.96 -5.98 -9.36
C ARG A 48 -2.74 -6.20 -10.86
N PRO A 49 -2.47 -7.43 -11.35
CA PRO A 49 -2.33 -7.65 -12.78
C PRO A 49 -3.60 -7.29 -13.54
N LYS A 50 -4.77 -7.62 -12.97
CA LYS A 50 -6.06 -7.31 -13.58
C LYS A 50 -6.36 -5.82 -13.60
N ILE A 51 -6.02 -5.12 -12.51
CA ILE A 51 -6.13 -3.66 -12.44
C ILE A 51 -5.24 -3.01 -13.49
N ALA A 52 -4.00 -3.47 -13.65
CA ALA A 52 -3.07 -2.96 -14.65
C ALA A 52 -3.61 -3.18 -16.08
N GLU A 53 -4.15 -4.36 -16.38
CA GLU A 53 -4.78 -4.66 -17.67
C GLU A 53 -5.94 -3.70 -17.97
N LEU A 54 -6.83 -3.50 -17.00
CA LEU A 54 -7.98 -2.60 -17.14
C LEU A 54 -7.53 -1.14 -17.34
N VAL A 55 -6.50 -0.70 -16.63
CA VAL A 55 -5.93 0.65 -16.75
C VAL A 55 -5.26 0.83 -18.12
N ALA A 56 -4.49 -0.15 -18.58
CA ALA A 56 -3.82 -0.13 -19.89
C ALA A 56 -4.83 -0.12 -21.04
N ARG A 57 -5.85 -1.00 -20.98
CA ARG A 57 -6.94 -1.06 -21.98
C ARG A 57 -7.67 0.28 -22.10
N SER A 58 -7.85 0.99 -20.99
CA SER A 58 -8.50 2.29 -20.96
C SER A 58 -7.55 3.48 -21.07
N LYS A 59 -6.26 3.26 -21.38
CA LYS A 59 -5.24 4.32 -21.47
C LYS A 59 -5.24 5.27 -20.26
N GLY A 60 -5.44 4.73 -19.05
CA GLY A 60 -5.48 5.52 -17.82
C GLY A 60 -6.79 6.28 -17.54
N LYS A 61 -7.78 6.25 -18.44
CA LYS A 61 -9.05 6.98 -18.27
C LYS A 61 -10.09 6.28 -17.37
N ILE A 62 -9.89 5.00 -17.06
CA ILE A 62 -10.85 4.24 -16.25
C ILE A 62 -11.03 4.83 -14.84
N ARG A 63 -12.28 4.90 -14.39
CA ARG A 63 -12.65 5.30 -13.02
C ARG A 63 -12.39 4.14 -12.06
N ALA A 64 -11.92 4.47 -10.86
CA ALA A 64 -11.66 3.45 -9.84
C ALA A 64 -12.93 2.75 -9.34
N ASP A 65 -14.08 3.44 -9.36
CA ASP A 65 -15.38 2.88 -8.97
C ASP A 65 -15.74 1.68 -9.89
N VAL A 66 -15.60 1.86 -11.21
CA VAL A 66 -15.86 0.79 -12.21
C VAL A 66 -14.89 -0.37 -12.06
N VAL A 67 -13.64 -0.10 -11.67
CA VAL A 67 -12.67 -1.16 -11.37
C VAL A 67 -13.10 -1.92 -10.12
N HIS A 68 -13.59 -1.22 -9.08
CA HIS A 68 -14.07 -1.84 -7.86
C HIS A 68 -15.26 -2.76 -8.13
N ASP A 69 -16.26 -2.29 -8.87
CA ASP A 69 -17.44 -3.12 -9.20
C ASP A 69 -17.05 -4.40 -9.95
N LYS A 70 -16.10 -4.30 -10.89
CA LYS A 70 -15.56 -5.46 -11.62
C LYS A 70 -14.78 -6.41 -10.70
N LEU A 71 -14.02 -5.87 -9.75
CA LEU A 71 -13.29 -6.68 -8.77
C LEU A 71 -14.24 -7.37 -7.80
N THR A 72 -15.27 -6.68 -7.31
CA THR A 72 -16.30 -7.23 -6.43
C THR A 72 -17.07 -8.35 -7.12
N ALA A 73 -17.42 -8.18 -8.41
CA ALA A 73 -18.01 -9.24 -9.22
C ALA A 73 -17.11 -10.48 -9.38
N MET A 74 -15.78 -10.30 -9.29
CA MET A 74 -14.79 -11.39 -9.29
C MET A 74 -14.47 -11.92 -7.87
N GLY A 75 -15.19 -11.47 -6.83
CA GLY A 75 -15.01 -11.95 -5.46
C GLY A 75 -14.03 -11.14 -4.60
N PHE A 76 -13.72 -9.90 -4.97
CA PHE A 76 -12.89 -9.04 -4.12
C PHE A 76 -13.66 -8.56 -2.87
N ALA A 77 -13.23 -9.00 -1.70
CA ALA A 77 -13.82 -8.63 -0.40
C ALA A 77 -13.26 -7.34 0.22
N GLY A 78 -12.37 -6.63 -0.48
CA GLY A 78 -11.76 -5.40 0.02
C GLY A 78 -12.64 -4.16 -0.14
N THR A 79 -12.20 -3.04 0.41
CA THR A 79 -12.95 -1.78 0.34
C THR A 79 -12.60 -0.97 -0.91
N ASP A 80 -13.53 -0.12 -1.33
CA ASP A 80 -13.35 0.83 -2.43
C ASP A 80 -12.08 1.70 -2.29
N ARG A 81 -11.71 2.08 -1.06
CA ARG A 81 -10.47 2.84 -0.77
C ARG A 81 -9.22 2.06 -1.19
N THR A 82 -9.19 0.75 -0.97
CA THR A 82 -8.05 -0.10 -1.37
C THR A 82 -7.94 -0.18 -2.89
N THR A 83 -9.07 -0.36 -3.58
CA THR A 83 -9.13 -0.34 -5.06
C THR A 83 -8.68 1.00 -5.63
N ARG A 84 -9.15 2.12 -5.08
CA ARG A 84 -8.71 3.46 -5.49
C ARG A 84 -7.19 3.65 -5.37
N ARG A 85 -6.58 3.21 -4.27
CA ARG A 85 -5.13 3.30 -4.08
C ARG A 85 -4.35 2.43 -5.08
N ALA A 86 -4.81 1.21 -5.34
CA ALA A 86 -4.17 0.33 -6.32
C ALA A 86 -4.29 0.86 -7.75
N VAL A 87 -5.45 1.39 -8.14
CA VAL A 87 -5.64 2.04 -9.45
C VAL A 87 -4.72 3.26 -9.59
N ALA A 88 -4.61 4.10 -8.56
CA ALA A 88 -3.70 5.25 -8.59
C ALA A 88 -2.23 4.82 -8.73
N ALA A 89 -1.82 3.75 -8.04
CA ALA A 89 -0.48 3.18 -8.20
C ALA A 89 -0.25 2.65 -9.63
N ALA A 90 -1.23 1.95 -10.21
CA ALA A 90 -1.15 1.45 -11.59
C ALA A 90 -1.11 2.59 -12.62
N LYS A 91 -1.89 3.67 -12.42
CA LYS A 91 -1.84 4.87 -13.29
C LYS A 91 -0.50 5.57 -13.24
N LYS A 92 0.12 5.66 -12.05
CA LYS A 92 1.48 6.20 -11.88
C LYS A 92 2.52 5.37 -12.64
N ALA A 93 2.43 4.04 -12.54
CA ALA A 93 3.33 3.14 -13.26
C ALA A 93 3.16 3.26 -14.80
N CYS A 94 1.97 3.57 -15.28
CA CYS A 94 1.67 3.74 -16.70
C CYS A 94 1.96 5.16 -17.25
N GLY A 95 2.48 6.09 -16.43
CA GLY A 95 2.85 7.44 -16.89
C GLY A 95 1.69 8.40 -17.18
N SER A 96 0.44 8.06 -16.80
CA SER A 96 -0.70 8.96 -16.99
C SER A 96 -0.73 10.03 -15.89
N SER A 97 -0.18 11.20 -16.18
CA SER A 97 -0.28 12.43 -15.37
C SER A 97 -1.69 13.04 -15.42
N ILE A 98 -2.74 12.28 -15.12
CA ILE A 98 -4.11 12.79 -15.15
C ILE A 98 -4.52 13.18 -13.72
N GLY A 99 -4.83 14.47 -13.55
CA GLY A 99 -5.18 15.12 -12.29
C GLY A 99 -6.31 14.42 -11.52
N ARG A 100 -6.25 14.54 -10.20
CA ARG A 100 -7.24 13.98 -9.27
C ARG A 100 -8.59 14.67 -9.52
N THR A 101 -9.47 14.06 -10.28
CA THR A 101 -10.89 14.41 -10.22
C THR A 101 -11.51 13.72 -9.01
N PRO A 102 -12.07 14.45 -8.04
CA PRO A 102 -12.86 13.85 -6.97
C PRO A 102 -14.05 13.14 -7.61
N SER A 103 -14.22 11.85 -7.32
CA SER A 103 -15.40 11.11 -7.76
C SER A 103 -16.63 11.69 -7.05
N PRO A 104 -17.69 12.11 -7.76
CA PRO A 104 -18.93 12.54 -7.12
C PRO A 104 -19.61 11.28 -6.59
N ARG A 105 -19.46 11.03 -5.30
CA ARG A 105 -20.17 9.97 -4.57
C ARG A 105 -21.19 10.58 -3.60
N ALA A 106 -21.91 11.59 -4.07
CA ALA A 106 -23.18 12.03 -3.50
C ALA A 106 -24.29 11.51 -4.43
N ASP A 107 -25.36 10.99 -3.82
CA ASP A 107 -26.60 10.55 -4.47
C ASP A 107 -26.55 9.27 -5.30
N LEU A 108 -26.57 8.11 -4.63
CA LEU A 108 -27.56 7.06 -4.91
C LEU A 108 -27.88 6.30 -3.63
N ARG A 109 -28.86 6.83 -2.88
CA ARG A 109 -29.89 6.02 -2.23
C ARG A 109 -30.44 5.03 -3.25
N ARG A 110 -30.73 3.81 -2.82
CA ARG A 110 -31.79 2.99 -3.41
C ARG A 110 -32.57 2.30 -2.29
N PRO A 111 -33.86 2.01 -2.55
CA PRO A 111 -35.01 2.46 -1.78
C PRO A 111 -35.14 1.85 -0.38
#